data_AF-A0A2D6Q7P8-F1
#
_entry.id   AF-A0A2D6Q7P8-F1
#
_cell.length_a   1.000
_cell.length_b   1.000
_cell.length_c   1.000
_cell.angle_alpha   90.00
_cell.angle_beta   90.00
_cell.angle_gamma   90.00
#
_symmetry.space_group_name_H-M   'P 1'
#
loop_
_entity.id
_entity.type
_entity.pdbx_description
1 polymer ?
#
loop_
_entity_poly.entity_id
_entity_poly.type
_entity_poly.pdbx_seq_one_letter_code
_entity_poly.pdbx_strand_id
1 'polypeptide(L)' 'MANSSAGTLSALVNLAVWLTGVLVSLAVGFGMVDGVLGVRWIPVSVTMVAGWVVVVLTLMSLILAIIDRAR' A
#
# COMPACT_ATOMS: atom_id res chain seq x y z
N MET A 1 5.69 -36.99 5.75
CA MET A 1 6.81 -36.04 5.55
C MET A 1 6.71 -35.50 4.12
N ALA A 2 7.04 -34.21 3.91
CA ALA A 2 6.96 -33.41 2.68
C ALA A 2 5.70 -32.53 2.52
N ASN A 3 5.68 -31.38 3.20
CA ASN A 3 5.01 -30.19 2.67
C ASN A 3 5.75 -28.88 3.03
N SER A 4 7.08 -28.91 3.02
CA SER A 4 7.91 -27.73 3.35
C SER A 4 7.91 -26.68 2.23
N SER A 5 7.61 -27.07 0.99
CA SER A 5 7.61 -26.16 -0.17
C SER A 5 6.36 -25.27 -0.24
N ALA A 6 5.21 -25.76 0.23
CA ALA A 6 3.96 -24.99 0.23
C ALA A 6 4.02 -23.81 1.22
N GLY A 7 4.67 -24.00 2.38
CA GLY A 7 4.82 -22.95 3.39
C GLY A 7 5.69 -21.78 2.92
N THR A 8 6.88 -22.07 2.37
CA THR A 8 7.80 -21.03 1.88
C THR A 8 7.26 -20.30 0.66
N LEU A 9 6.65 -21.03 -0.30
CA LEU A 9 6.03 -20.41 -1.46
C LEU A 9 4.85 -19.51 -1.05
N SER A 10 4.00 -19.99 -0.13
CA SER A 10 2.88 -19.18 0.39
C SER A 10 3.37 -17.90 1.09
N ALA A 11 4.45 -17.98 1.87
CA ALA A 11 5.04 -16.81 2.50
C ALA A 11 5.59 -15.79 1.49
N LEU A 12 6.28 -16.25 0.45
CA LEU A 12 6.80 -15.38 -0.62
C LEU A 12 5.67 -14.71 -1.41
N VAL A 13 4.62 -15.46 -1.76
CA VAL A 13 3.45 -14.90 -2.46
C VAL A 13 2.75 -13.88 -1.58
N ASN A 14 2.56 -14.15 -0.29
CA ASN A 14 1.93 -13.20 0.63
C ASN A 14 2.75 -11.90 0.76
N LEU A 15 4.08 -12.01 0.86
CA LEU A 15 4.98 -10.85 0.86
C LEU A 15 4.87 -10.05 -0.44
N ALA A 16 4.86 -10.73 -1.59
CA ALA A 16 4.73 -10.07 -2.89
C ALA A 16 3.39 -9.34 -3.04
N VAL A 17 2.29 -9.96 -2.62
CA VAL A 17 0.94 -9.35 -2.63
C VAL A 17 0.88 -8.14 -1.70
N TRP A 18 1.40 -8.26 -0.48
CA TRP A 18 1.45 -7.15 0.47
C TRP A 18 2.28 -5.98 -0.07
N LEU A 19 3.49 -6.25 -0.58
CA LEU A 19 4.37 -5.22 -1.14
C LEU A 19 3.73 -4.53 -2.34
N THR A 20 3.08 -5.30 -3.21
CA THR A 20 2.34 -4.77 -4.35
C THR A 20 1.20 -3.87 -3.87
N GLY A 21 0.45 -4.26 -2.84
CA GLY A 21 -0.61 -3.43 -2.25
C GLY A 21 -0.09 -2.10 -1.71
N VAL A 22 1.07 -2.12 -1.03
CA VAL A 22 1.73 -0.90 -0.51
C VAL A 22 2.13 0.01 -1.67
N LEU A 23 2.80 -0.52 -2.69
CA LEU A 23 3.27 0.25 -3.83
C LEU A 23 2.11 0.85 -4.65
N VAL A 24 1.04 0.10 -4.89
CA VAL A 24 -0.16 0.60 -5.58
C VAL A 24 -0.83 1.71 -4.77
N SER A 25 -0.96 1.55 -3.45
CA SER A 25 -1.58 2.57 -2.58
C SER A 25 -0.77 3.87 -2.58
N LEU A 26 0.57 3.77 -2.51
CA LEU A 26 1.45 4.94 -2.61
C LEU A 26 1.37 5.60 -4.00
N ALA A 27 1.38 4.81 -5.08
CA ALA A 27 1.28 5.34 -6.44
C ALA A 27 -0.04 6.10 -6.67
N VAL A 28 -1.16 5.58 -6.15
CA VAL A 28 -2.45 6.28 -6.20
C VAL A 28 -2.42 7.55 -5.35
N GLY A 29 -1.91 7.46 -4.11
CA GLY A 29 -1.81 8.60 -3.21
C GLY A 29 -0.99 9.76 -3.80
N PHE A 30 0.23 9.46 -4.28
CA PHE A 30 1.08 10.46 -4.95
C PHE A 30 0.44 10.97 -6.25
N GLY A 31 -0.17 10.10 -7.06
CA GLY A 31 -0.87 10.52 -8.27
C GLY A 31 -2.04 11.47 -7.99
N MET A 32 -2.72 11.33 -6.86
CA MET A 32 -3.78 12.25 -6.42
C MET A 32 -3.22 13.56 -5.87
N VAL A 33 -2.06 13.54 -5.21
CA VAL A 33 -1.36 14.74 -4.70
C VAL A 33 -0.81 15.59 -5.85
N ASP A 34 -0.19 14.96 -6.85
CA ASP A 34 0.39 15.64 -8.01
C ASP A 34 -0.68 16.09 -9.04
N GLY A 35 -1.95 15.76 -8.79
CA GLY A 35 -3.07 16.12 -9.68
C GLY A 35 -3.10 15.35 -11.00
N VAL A 36 -2.26 14.32 -11.16
CA VAL A 36 -2.23 13.44 -12.34
C VAL A 36 -3.46 12.52 -12.37
N LEU A 37 -3.89 12.05 -11.20
CA LEU A 37 -5.11 11.27 -11.00
C LEU A 37 -6.24 12.17 -10.50
N GLY A 38 -6.96 12.78 -11.45
CA GLY A 38 -8.20 13.51 -11.17
C GLY A 38 -9.39 12.56 -11.05
N VAL A 39 -10.14 12.65 -9.95
CA VAL A 39 -11.45 12.01 -9.87
C VAL A 39 -12.47 12.92 -10.56
N ARG A 40 -13.07 12.43 -11.64
CA ARG A 40 -14.15 13.15 -12.34
C ARG A 40 -15.23 13.50 -11.32
N TRP A 41 -15.72 14.74 -11.33
CA TRP A 41 -16.74 15.30 -10.42
C TRP A 41 -16.25 15.75 -9.03
N ILE A 42 -14.99 15.56 -8.66
CA ILE A 42 -14.45 16.03 -7.37
C ILE A 42 -13.47 17.20 -7.61
N PRO A 43 -13.59 18.32 -6.88
CA PRO A 43 -12.64 19.42 -6.98
C PRO A 43 -11.23 18.97 -6.58
N VAL A 44 -10.23 19.42 -7.34
CA VAL A 44 -8.82 19.01 -7.24
C VAL A 44 -8.28 19.12 -5.81
N SER A 45 -8.67 20.15 -5.07
CA SER A 45 -8.25 20.37 -3.68
C SER A 45 -8.64 19.20 -2.76
N VAL A 46 -9.84 18.63 -2.93
CA VAL A 46 -10.32 17.51 -2.11
C VAL A 46 -9.57 16.23 -2.50
N THR A 47 -9.31 16.04 -3.79
CA THR A 47 -8.56 14.90 -4.31
C THR A 47 -7.12 14.89 -3.78
N MET A 48 -6.46 16.06 -3.73
CA MET A 48 -5.11 16.20 -3.16
C MET A 48 -5.06 15.86 -1.67
N VAL A 49 -6.04 16.32 -0.89
CA VAL A 49 -6.14 15.99 0.55
C VAL A 49 -6.35 14.49 0.75
N ALA A 50 -7.23 13.88 -0.05
CA ALA A 50 -7.44 12.44 -0.02
C ALA A 50 -6.16 11.66 -0.36
N GLY A 51 -5.37 12.14 -1.33
CA GLY A 51 -4.06 11.56 -1.65
C GLY A 51 -3.10 11.57 -0.47
N TRP A 52 -2.99 12.70 0.24
CA TRP A 52 -2.17 12.80 1.46
C TRP A 52 -2.64 11.86 2.58
N VAL A 53 -3.95 11.71 2.76
CA VAL A 53 -4.51 10.75 3.73
C VAL A 53 -4.07 9.32 3.40
N VAL A 54 -4.16 8.93 2.12
CA VAL A 54 -3.72 7.60 1.66
C VAL A 54 -2.23 7.39 1.92
N VAL A 55 -1.38 8.36 1.58
CA VAL A 55 0.07 8.27 1.79
C VAL A 55 0.40 8.07 3.27
N VAL A 56 -0.20 8.88 4.16
CA VAL A 56 0.04 8.78 5.60
C VAL A 56 -0.44 7.44 6.17
N LEU A 57 -1.65 7.01 5.83
CA LEU A 57 -2.18 5.72 6.29
C LEU A 57 -1.36 4.53 5.78
N THR A 58 -0.84 4.62 4.55
CA THR A 58 0.02 3.57 3.98
C THR A 58 1.37 3.52 4.70
N LEU A 59 1.98 4.66 5.00
CA LEU A 59 3.21 4.74 5.80
C LEU A 59 3.01 4.21 7.21
N MET A 60 1.91 4.58 7.88
CA MET A 60 1.57 4.04 9.19
C MET A 60 1.40 2.53 9.15
N SER A 61 0.68 2.00 8.16
CA SER A 61 0.49 0.55 7.97
C SER A 61 1.83 -0.17 7.75
N LEU A 62 2.73 0.43 6.98
CA LEU A 62 4.07 -0.09 6.74
C LEU A 62 4.90 -0.15 8.04
N ILE A 63 4.90 0.93 8.82
CA ILE A 63 5.61 1.00 10.10
C ILE A 63 5.06 -0.05 11.08
N LEU A 64 3.74 -0.16 11.21
CA LEU A 64 3.10 -1.16 12.07
C LEU A 64 3.45 -2.58 11.64
N ALA A 65 3.44 -2.88 10.33
CA ALA A 65 3.82 -4.18 9.80
C ALA A 65 5.28 -4.55 10.11
N ILE A 66 6.19 -3.57 10.06
CA ILE A 66 7.60 -3.77 10.44
C ILE A 66 7.72 -4.06 11.94
N ILE A 67 7.00 -3.31 12.79
CA ILE A 67 7.01 -3.52 14.23
C ILE A 67 6.45 -4.90 14.60
N ASP A 68 5.32 -5.30 14.02
CA ASP A 68 4.70 -6.61 14.25
C ASP A 68 5.61 -7.76 13.81
N ARG A 69 6.29 -7.62 12.66
CA ARG A 69 7.24 -8.61 12.16
C ARG A 69 8.52 -8.70 13.00
N ALA A 70 8.91 -7.61 13.66
CA ALA A 70 10.12 -7.54 14.49
C ALA A 70 9.91 -8.03 15.93
N ARG A 71 8.65 -8.18 16.36
CA ARG A 71 8.26 -8.63 17.70
C ARG A 71 8.08 -10.14 17.76
#